data_AF-A0A2P2I4U6-F1
#
_entry.id   AF-A0A2P2I4U6-F1
#
_cell.length_a   1.000
_cell.length_b   1.000
_cell.length_c   1.000
_cell.angle_alpha   90.00
_cell.angle_beta   90.00
_cell.angle_gamma   90.00
#
_symmetry.space_group_name_H-M   'P 1'
#
loop_
_entity.id
_entity.type
_entity.pdbx_description
1 polymer ?
#
loop_
_entity_poly.entity_id
_entity_poly.type
_entity_poly.pdbx_seq_one_letter_code
_entity_poly.pdbx_strand_id
1 'polypeptide(L)'
;GRWDHTRDSAEWLKFFRTQNLATLNKLQLTVTKTYEFSTRETCAEGAPLMAIVELGIARPTLSSDCIMALTVELKKLATDGRCKVALVMDGINSMFTENSTYVREDFDYYTKQKWSFIPADCFTVVQAYRGMLNNDWTNGVIVGSIDNIARKDKD
;
A
#
# COMPACT_ATOMS: atom_id res chain seq x y z
N GLY A 1 -6.87 -2.92 -15.87
CA GLY A 1 -6.47 -4.13 -15.13
C GLY A 1 -5.53 -3.74 -14.02
N ARG A 2 -5.59 -4.43 -12.88
CA ARG A 2 -4.76 -4.17 -11.70
C ARG A 2 -3.43 -4.93 -11.80
N TRP A 3 -2.35 -4.32 -11.32
CA TRP A 3 -1.00 -4.89 -11.33
C TRP A 3 -0.41 -4.87 -9.92
N ASP A 4 0.20 -5.99 -9.50
CA ASP A 4 0.67 -6.16 -8.12
C ASP A 4 2.11 -6.63 -8.04
N HIS A 5 2.89 -5.96 -7.18
CA HIS A 5 4.27 -6.33 -6.84
C HIS A 5 4.29 -7.30 -5.67
N THR A 6 3.76 -8.51 -5.87
CA THR A 6 3.55 -9.51 -4.80
C THR A 6 4.79 -9.80 -3.95
N ARG A 7 5.96 -9.89 -4.57
CA ARG A 7 7.23 -10.11 -3.87
C ARG A 7 7.60 -8.92 -2.99
N ASP A 8 7.63 -7.73 -3.58
CA ASP A 8 8.11 -6.53 -2.89
C ASP A 8 7.12 -6.09 -1.79
N SER A 9 5.82 -6.28 -2.03
CA SER A 9 4.77 -6.11 -1.02
C SER A 9 4.94 -7.06 0.17
N ALA A 10 5.24 -8.35 -0.06
CA ALA A 10 5.47 -9.31 1.02
C ALA A 10 6.73 -8.99 1.83
N GLU A 11 7.82 -8.57 1.16
CA GLU A 11 9.03 -8.10 1.85
C GLU A 11 8.76 -6.84 2.67
N TRP A 12 8.02 -5.87 2.11
CA TRP A 12 7.62 -4.68 2.84
C TRP A 12 6.83 -5.03 4.12
N LEU A 13 5.90 -5.99 4.05
CA LEU A 13 5.15 -6.46 5.22
C LEU A 13 6.05 -7.12 6.27
N LYS A 14 7.10 -7.86 5.87
CA LYS A 14 8.09 -8.40 6.81
C LYS A 14 8.85 -7.30 7.53
N PHE A 15 9.27 -6.26 6.81
CA PHE A 15 9.90 -5.08 7.40
C PHE A 15 8.96 -4.36 8.36
N PHE A 16 7.72 -4.10 7.93
CA PHE A 16 6.69 -3.47 8.75
C PHE A 16 6.46 -4.24 10.06
N ARG A 17 6.31 -5.57 9.98
CA ARG A 17 6.18 -6.44 11.17
C ARG A 17 7.37 -6.26 12.11
N THR A 18 8.58 -6.38 11.59
CA THR A 18 9.81 -6.33 12.41
C THR A 18 9.94 -5.00 13.16
N GLN A 19 9.59 -3.88 12.50
CA GLN A 19 9.66 -2.55 13.10
C GLN A 19 8.54 -2.28 14.12
N ASN A 20 7.33 -2.80 13.88
CA ASN A 20 6.14 -2.37 14.62
C ASN A 20 5.54 -3.42 15.55
N LEU A 21 6.03 -4.66 15.55
CA LEU A 21 5.43 -5.77 16.33
C LEU A 21 5.24 -5.44 17.81
N ALA A 22 6.28 -4.92 18.48
CA ALA A 22 6.21 -4.57 19.89
C ALA A 22 5.16 -3.48 20.17
N THR A 23 5.11 -2.44 19.33
CA THR A 23 4.16 -1.33 19.45
C THR A 23 2.73 -1.79 19.20
N LEU A 24 2.50 -2.60 18.17
CA LEU A 24 1.18 -3.13 17.83
C LEU A 24 0.64 -4.07 18.91
N ASN A 25 1.50 -4.92 19.48
CA ASN A 25 1.14 -5.78 20.61
C ASN A 25 0.80 -4.96 21.86
N LYS A 26 1.56 -3.90 22.15
CA LYS A 26 1.30 -3.01 23.30
C LYS A 26 -0.03 -2.28 23.16
N LEU A 27 -0.34 -1.77 21.96
CA LEU A 27 -1.57 -1.02 21.69
C LEU A 27 -2.80 -1.93 21.50
N GLN A 28 -2.60 -3.23 21.32
CA GLN A 28 -3.67 -4.22 21.09
C GLN A 28 -4.63 -3.75 19.99
N LEU A 29 -4.07 -3.25 18.88
CA LEU A 29 -4.87 -2.75 17.78
C LEU A 29 -5.59 -3.90 17.10
N THR A 30 -6.86 -3.67 16.80
CA THR A 30 -7.76 -4.64 16.19
C THR A 30 -8.33 -4.08 14.90
N VAL A 31 -8.61 -4.98 13.97
CA VAL A 31 -9.24 -4.65 12.70
C VAL A 31 -10.68 -4.20 12.94
N THR A 32 -11.08 -3.10 12.31
CA THR A 32 -12.36 -2.43 12.56
C THR A 32 -13.50 -2.85 11.61
N LYS A 33 -13.22 -3.76 10.67
CA LYS A 33 -14.21 -4.40 9.79
C LYS A 33 -13.67 -5.74 9.29
N THR A 34 -14.55 -6.60 8.81
CA THR A 34 -14.11 -7.85 8.16
C THR A 34 -13.55 -7.58 6.77
N TYR A 35 -12.40 -8.18 6.47
CA TYR A 35 -11.76 -8.18 5.15
C TYR A 35 -11.86 -9.57 4.52
N GLU A 36 -12.32 -9.64 3.29
CA GLU A 36 -12.31 -10.86 2.47
C GLU A 36 -11.27 -10.69 1.37
N PHE A 37 -10.13 -11.35 1.49
CA PHE A 37 -9.04 -11.27 0.51
C PHE A 37 -9.21 -12.32 -0.60
N SER A 38 -9.79 -13.46 -0.26
CA SER A 38 -10.21 -14.49 -1.20
C SER A 38 -11.35 -15.32 -0.61
N THR A 39 -11.87 -16.28 -1.37
CA THR A 39 -12.90 -17.22 -0.89
C THR A 39 -12.48 -18.03 0.33
N ARG A 40 -11.17 -18.17 0.60
CA ARG A 40 -10.62 -18.94 1.73
C ARG A 40 -9.93 -18.08 2.79
N GLU A 41 -9.55 -16.86 2.45
CA GLU A 41 -8.69 -16.02 3.29
C GLU A 41 -9.48 -14.78 3.70
N THR A 42 -9.84 -14.72 4.98
CA THR A 42 -10.59 -13.62 5.59
C THR A 42 -9.92 -13.16 6.87
N CYS A 43 -10.11 -11.90 7.22
CA CYS A 43 -9.71 -11.35 8.51
C CYS A 43 -10.94 -10.71 9.15
N ALA A 44 -11.47 -11.35 10.20
CA ALA A 44 -12.68 -10.90 10.86
C ALA A 44 -12.48 -9.59 11.63
N GLU A 45 -13.54 -8.80 11.74
CA GLU A 45 -13.57 -7.66 12.67
C GLU A 45 -13.19 -8.10 14.09
N GLY A 46 -12.42 -7.26 14.79
CA GLY A 46 -11.92 -7.54 16.12
C GLY A 46 -10.66 -8.41 16.16
N ALA A 47 -10.25 -9.03 15.04
CA ALA A 47 -8.97 -9.72 14.97
C ALA A 47 -7.80 -8.75 15.20
N PRO A 48 -6.64 -9.21 15.71
CA PRO A 48 -5.45 -8.37 15.84
C PRO A 48 -5.04 -7.78 14.49
N LEU A 49 -4.64 -6.50 14.46
CA LEU A 49 -4.20 -5.84 13.22
C LEU A 49 -3.02 -6.59 12.55
N MET A 50 -2.19 -7.25 13.36
CA MET A 50 -1.07 -8.08 12.88
C MET A 50 -1.53 -9.27 12.02
N ALA A 51 -2.77 -9.75 12.17
CA ALA A 51 -3.29 -10.86 11.37
C ALA A 51 -3.30 -10.53 9.87
N ILE A 52 -3.59 -9.28 9.49
CA ILE A 52 -3.51 -8.82 8.09
C ILE A 52 -2.07 -8.91 7.58
N VAL A 53 -1.11 -8.51 8.40
CA VAL A 53 0.32 -8.50 8.05
C VAL A 53 0.83 -9.93 7.87
N GLU A 54 0.51 -10.83 8.81
CA GLU A 54 0.90 -12.23 8.77
C GLU A 54 0.30 -12.96 7.57
N LEU A 55 -0.97 -12.68 7.24
CA LEU A 55 -1.63 -13.22 6.06
C LEU A 55 -0.89 -12.82 4.78
N GLY A 56 -0.55 -11.54 4.61
CA GLY A 56 0.16 -11.06 3.42
C GLY A 56 1.58 -11.61 3.30
N ILE A 57 2.26 -11.89 4.42
CA ILE A 57 3.57 -12.56 4.42
C ILE A 57 3.42 -14.04 4.04
N ALA A 58 2.42 -14.74 4.56
CA ALA A 58 2.18 -16.17 4.30
C ALA A 58 1.60 -16.45 2.91
N ARG A 59 0.91 -15.46 2.32
CA ARG A 59 0.29 -15.52 1.00
C ARG A 59 0.72 -14.31 0.16
N PRO A 60 1.93 -14.35 -0.45
CA PRO A 60 2.45 -13.21 -1.22
C PRO A 60 1.54 -12.72 -2.34
N THR A 61 0.69 -13.58 -2.91
CA THR A 61 -0.31 -13.19 -3.93
C THR A 61 -1.36 -12.19 -3.41
N LEU A 62 -1.60 -12.14 -2.09
CA LEU A 62 -2.55 -11.24 -1.43
C LEU A 62 -1.85 -10.07 -0.73
N SER A 63 -0.52 -10.00 -0.80
CA SER A 63 0.27 -9.04 -0.01
C SER A 63 -0.06 -7.58 -0.32
N SER A 64 -0.26 -7.22 -1.60
CA SER A 64 -0.66 -5.86 -1.98
C SER A 64 -2.04 -5.47 -1.41
N ASP A 65 -2.99 -6.41 -1.39
CA ASP A 65 -4.30 -6.18 -0.75
C ASP A 65 -4.16 -6.02 0.76
N CYS A 66 -3.29 -6.82 1.38
CA CYS A 66 -3.00 -6.70 2.81
C CYS A 66 -2.39 -5.34 3.13
N ILE A 67 -1.51 -4.79 2.28
CA ILE A 67 -0.99 -3.42 2.43
C ILE A 67 -2.12 -2.39 2.33
N MET A 68 -2.98 -2.50 1.32
CA MET A 68 -4.14 -1.62 1.17
C MET A 68 -5.02 -1.66 2.42
N ALA A 69 -5.44 -2.84 2.86
CA ALA A 69 -6.24 -3.02 4.07
C ALA A 69 -5.55 -2.44 5.32
N LEU A 70 -4.25 -2.72 5.49
CA LEU A 70 -3.46 -2.21 6.61
C LEU A 70 -3.41 -0.68 6.64
N THR A 71 -3.16 -0.03 5.49
CA THR A 71 -3.13 1.44 5.42
C THR A 71 -4.48 2.07 5.76
N VAL A 72 -5.59 1.48 5.26
CA VAL A 72 -6.94 1.93 5.59
C VAL A 72 -7.24 1.79 7.09
N GLU A 73 -6.88 0.65 7.71
CA GLU A 73 -7.05 0.45 9.15
C GLU A 73 -6.18 1.41 9.96
N LEU A 74 -4.90 1.57 9.63
CA LEU A 74 -4.01 2.49 10.35
C LEU A 74 -4.53 3.92 10.32
N LYS A 75 -5.02 4.37 9.17
CA LYS A 75 -5.63 5.69 9.00
C LYS A 75 -6.87 5.87 9.87
N LYS A 76 -7.76 4.87 9.89
CA LYS A 76 -8.97 4.89 10.71
C LYS A 76 -8.64 4.86 12.21
N LEU A 77 -7.80 3.92 12.64
CA LEU A 77 -7.36 3.78 14.03
C LEU A 77 -6.64 5.04 14.54
N ALA A 78 -5.86 5.71 13.68
CA ALA A 78 -5.26 6.99 14.01
C ALA A 78 -6.33 8.06 14.22
N THR A 79 -7.28 8.18 13.28
CA THR A 79 -8.39 9.14 13.38
C THR A 79 -9.24 8.93 14.63
N ASP A 80 -9.47 7.68 15.01
CA ASP A 80 -10.18 7.28 16.23
C ASP A 80 -9.36 7.50 17.52
N GLY A 81 -8.12 8.00 17.41
CA GLY A 81 -7.23 8.25 18.55
C GLY A 81 -6.63 6.99 19.19
N ARG A 82 -6.75 5.83 18.54
CA ARG A 82 -6.23 4.55 19.05
C ARG A 82 -4.73 4.39 18.87
N CYS A 83 -4.15 5.07 17.88
CA CYS A 83 -2.70 5.08 17.66
C CYS A 83 -2.25 6.41 17.06
N LYS A 84 -0.93 6.59 16.99
CA LYS A 84 -0.30 7.65 16.19
C LYS A 84 0.44 7.00 15.04
N VAL A 85 0.35 7.59 13.85
CA VAL A 85 0.97 7.02 12.64
C VAL A 85 1.95 8.02 12.04
N ALA A 86 3.18 7.57 11.77
CA ALA A 86 4.15 8.32 10.98
C ALA A 86 4.33 7.64 9.63
N LEU A 87 3.94 8.30 8.55
CA LEU A 87 4.25 7.88 7.19
C LEU A 87 5.57 8.54 6.77
N VAL A 88 6.60 7.73 6.55
CA VAL A 88 7.91 8.19 6.11
C VAL A 88 8.17 7.63 4.72
N MET A 89 8.38 8.50 3.72
CA MET A 89 8.58 8.10 2.33
C MET A 89 9.77 8.82 1.71
N ASP A 90 10.69 8.05 1.15
CA ASP A 90 11.72 8.57 0.26
C ASP A 90 11.22 8.56 -1.20
N GLY A 91 11.56 9.59 -1.97
CA GLY A 91 11.07 9.76 -3.34
C GLY A 91 9.54 9.89 -3.44
N ILE A 92 8.92 10.66 -2.54
CA ILE A 92 7.45 10.83 -2.45
C ILE A 92 6.82 11.33 -3.76
N ASN A 93 7.60 12.03 -4.59
CA ASN A 93 7.20 12.49 -5.91
C ASN A 93 6.84 11.35 -6.88
N SER A 94 7.37 10.14 -6.69
CA SER A 94 6.98 8.96 -7.48
C SER A 94 5.49 8.67 -7.40
N MET A 95 4.87 8.95 -6.23
CA MET A 95 3.45 8.74 -5.99
C MET A 95 2.57 9.71 -6.79
N PHE A 96 3.10 10.74 -7.44
CA PHE A 96 2.30 11.69 -8.22
C PHE A 96 2.54 11.59 -9.73
N THR A 97 3.29 10.59 -10.18
CA THR A 97 3.48 10.31 -11.61
C THR A 97 2.21 9.69 -12.22
N GLU A 98 1.92 10.03 -13.49
CA GLU A 98 0.78 9.45 -14.21
C GLU A 98 1.05 7.99 -14.59
N ASN A 99 2.26 7.70 -15.05
CA ASN A 99 2.65 6.42 -15.62
C ASN A 99 3.82 5.81 -14.86
N SER A 100 3.74 4.50 -14.57
CA SER A 100 4.86 3.73 -14.01
C SER A 100 5.98 3.53 -15.03
N THR A 101 7.13 3.01 -14.60
CA THR A 101 8.22 2.59 -15.50
C THR A 101 7.93 1.26 -16.20
N TYR A 102 6.92 0.52 -15.76
CA TYR A 102 6.52 -0.74 -16.35
C TYR A 102 5.76 -0.51 -17.66
N VAL A 103 6.06 -1.36 -18.63
CA VAL A 103 5.39 -1.39 -19.93
C VAL A 103 4.58 -2.68 -20.05
N ARG A 104 3.48 -2.60 -20.79
CA ARG A 104 2.75 -3.77 -21.25
C ARG A 104 2.79 -3.78 -22.77
N GLU A 105 2.84 -4.97 -23.34
CA GLU A 105 2.69 -5.18 -24.78
C GLU A 105 1.20 -5.24 -25.11
N ASP A 106 0.66 -4.11 -25.54
CA ASP A 106 -0.68 -4.00 -26.07
C ASP A 106 -0.65 -3.29 -27.42
N PHE A 107 -1.24 -3.92 -28.44
CA PHE A 107 -1.39 -3.28 -29.73
C PHE A 107 -2.61 -2.37 -29.70
N ASP A 108 -2.35 -1.06 -29.68
CA ASP A 108 -3.39 -0.06 -29.84
C ASP A 108 -3.67 0.11 -31.34
N TYR A 109 -4.88 -0.26 -31.76
CA TYR A 109 -5.29 -0.20 -33.17
C TYR A 109 -5.39 1.22 -33.72
N TYR A 110 -5.66 2.22 -32.86
CA TYR A 110 -5.80 3.63 -33.24
C TYR A 110 -4.45 4.32 -33.32
N THR A 111 -3.59 4.16 -32.31
CA THR A 111 -2.28 4.81 -32.27
C THR A 111 -1.18 4.01 -32.97
N LYS A 112 -1.46 2.76 -33.35
CA LYS A 112 -0.49 1.78 -33.91
C LYS A 112 0.69 1.48 -32.97
N GLN A 113 0.59 1.85 -31.70
CA GLN A 113 1.59 1.52 -30.68
C GLN A 113 1.50 0.03 -30.35
N LYS A 114 2.66 -0.60 -30.10
CA LYS A 114 2.78 -2.02 -29.73
C LYS A 114 3.02 -2.23 -28.23
N TRP A 115 3.20 -1.13 -27.51
CA TRP A 115 3.46 -1.11 -26.09
C TRP A 115 2.92 0.19 -25.52
N SER A 116 2.50 0.16 -24.26
CA SER A 116 2.14 1.34 -23.49
C SER A 116 2.69 1.24 -22.08
N PHE A 117 2.94 2.38 -21.44
CA PHE A 117 3.23 2.39 -20.02
C PHE A 117 1.99 2.00 -19.22
N ILE A 118 2.19 1.25 -18.15
CA ILE A 118 1.12 0.94 -17.22
C ILE A 118 0.88 2.18 -16.35
N PRO A 119 -0.35 2.72 -16.29
CA PRO A 119 -0.67 3.84 -15.41
C PRO A 119 -0.31 3.54 -13.96
N ALA A 120 0.24 4.51 -13.23
CA ALA A 120 0.67 4.33 -11.84
C ALA A 120 -0.51 3.90 -10.93
N ASP A 121 -1.71 4.42 -11.23
CA ASP A 121 -2.94 4.07 -10.52
C ASP A 121 -3.42 2.64 -10.75
N CYS A 122 -2.82 1.89 -11.66
CA CYS A 122 -3.13 0.46 -11.80
C CYS A 122 -2.43 -0.40 -10.74
N PHE A 123 -1.50 0.16 -9.95
CA PHE A 123 -0.77 -0.55 -8.90
C PHE A 123 -1.42 -0.34 -7.53
N THR A 124 -1.81 -1.42 -6.85
CA THR A 124 -2.54 -1.30 -5.58
C THR A 124 -1.72 -0.69 -4.45
N VAL A 125 -0.41 -0.94 -4.43
CA VAL A 125 0.48 -0.30 -3.45
C VAL A 125 0.52 1.22 -3.65
N VAL A 126 0.51 1.70 -4.91
CA VAL A 126 0.46 3.14 -5.21
C VAL A 126 -0.86 3.73 -4.71
N GLN A 127 -1.98 3.06 -4.98
CA GLN A 127 -3.29 3.49 -4.48
C GLN A 127 -3.34 3.55 -2.94
N ALA A 128 -2.76 2.55 -2.26
CA ALA A 128 -2.73 2.47 -0.79
C ALA A 128 -2.00 3.68 -0.19
N TYR A 129 -0.80 4.00 -0.70
CA TYR A 129 -0.03 5.13 -0.21
C TYR A 129 -0.59 6.48 -0.64
N ARG A 130 -1.12 6.62 -1.86
CA ARG A 130 -1.89 7.82 -2.24
C ARG A 130 -3.04 8.08 -1.26
N GLY A 131 -3.74 7.03 -0.85
CA GLY A 131 -4.79 7.12 0.17
C GLY A 131 -4.29 7.60 1.55
N MET A 132 -3.08 7.23 1.95
CA MET A 132 -2.44 7.72 3.17
C MET A 132 -1.93 9.16 3.06
N LEU A 133 -1.60 9.61 1.85
CA LEU A 133 -1.11 10.97 1.58
C LEU A 133 -2.22 12.03 1.59
N ASN A 134 -3.49 11.61 1.54
CA ASN A 134 -4.63 12.51 1.69
C ASN A 134 -4.66 13.14 3.10
N ASN A 135 -5.19 14.36 3.21
CA ASN A 135 -5.28 15.13 4.46
C ASN A 135 -6.62 14.94 5.20
N ASP A 136 -7.29 13.81 4.97
CA ASP A 136 -8.62 13.43 5.48
C ASP A 136 -8.56 12.57 6.75
N TRP A 137 -7.44 12.59 7.47
CA TRP A 137 -7.23 11.84 8.71
C TRP A 137 -6.34 12.62 9.69
N THR A 138 -6.40 12.24 10.97
CA THR A 138 -5.70 12.94 12.06
C THR A 138 -4.81 11.99 12.89
N ASN A 139 -4.10 12.53 13.88
CA ASN A 139 -3.13 11.81 14.72
C ASN A 139 -1.98 11.15 13.95
N GLY A 140 -1.60 11.72 12.82
CA GLY A 140 -0.43 11.31 12.08
C GLY A 140 0.43 12.44 11.55
N VAL A 141 1.59 12.05 11.05
CA VAL A 141 2.54 12.93 10.36
C VAL A 141 2.99 12.25 9.08
N ILE A 142 3.14 13.04 8.02
CA ILE A 142 3.72 12.60 6.74
C ILE A 142 5.06 13.31 6.60
N VAL A 143 6.13 12.54 6.48
CA VAL A 143 7.49 13.03 6.24
C VAL A 143 7.97 12.45 4.93
N GLY A 144 8.27 13.32 3.97
CA GLY A 144 8.68 12.92 2.64
C GLY A 144 9.94 13.63 2.17
N SER A 145 10.82 12.92 1.47
CA SER A 145 11.86 13.51 0.62
C SER A 145 11.46 13.39 -0.85
N ILE A 146 11.92 14.36 -1.65
CA ILE A 146 11.88 14.26 -3.11
C ILE A 146 13.18 13.62 -3.59
N ASP A 147 13.07 12.79 -4.62
CA ASP A 147 14.22 12.18 -5.30
C ASP A 147 14.15 12.47 -6.80
N ASN A 148 15.28 12.87 -7.38
CA ASN A 148 15.41 13.09 -8.81
C ASN A 148 15.28 11.77 -9.59
N ILE A 149 15.69 10.64 -9.02
CA ILE A 149 15.52 9.32 -9.66
C ILE A 149 14.03 8.95 -9.74
N ALA A 150 13.22 9.44 -8.80
CA ALA A 150 11.78 9.25 -8.78
C ALA A 150 11.01 10.15 -9.78
N ARG A 151 11.69 11.06 -10.49
CA ARG A 151 11.08 11.83 -11.60
C ARG A 151 11.05 10.99 -12.87
N LYS A 152 9.89 10.96 -13.53
CA LYS A 152 9.73 10.43 -14.89
C LYS A 152 9.66 11.53 -15.95
N ASP A 153 9.71 12.80 -15.54
CA ASP A 153 9.72 13.93 -16.46
C ASP A 153 11.03 13.90 -17.23
N LYS A 154 10.89 13.50 -18.51
CA LYS A 154 11.90 13.27 -19.52
C LYS A 154 13.00 14.34 -19.54
N ASP A 155 14.24 13.87 -19.59
CA ASP A 155 15.10 14.17 -20.74
C ASP A 155 15.00 12.98 -21.72
#